data_AF-A0A973Q0P4-F1
#
_entry.id   AF-A0A973Q0P4-F1
#
_cell.length_a   1.000
_cell.length_b   1.000
_cell.length_c   1.000
_cell.angle_alpha   90.00
_cell.angle_beta   90.00
_cell.angle_gamma   90.00
#
_symmetry.space_group_name_H-M   'P 1'
#
loop_
_entity.id
_entity.type
_entity.pdbx_description
1 polymer ?
#
loop_
_entity_poly.entity_id
_entity_poly.type
_entity_poly.pdbx_seq_one_letter_code
_entity_poly.pdbx_strand_id
1 'polypeptide(L)'
;VARCFAEPDPARVRARLAAEREDPEWAHDTLALLDAASPASLAATAALLRAGAGSTLEECLARELDLACRTARTADFHEGVRAALVDKDRKPVWSTPVESVRESTI
;
A
#
# COMPACT_ATOMS: atom_id res chain seq x y z
N VAL A 1 -10.04 10.39 9.84
CA VAL A 1 -8.79 9.59 9.74
C VAL A 1 -8.82 8.29 10.56
N ALA A 2 -8.65 8.29 11.90
CA ALA A 2 -8.43 7.05 12.68
C ALA A 2 -9.51 5.96 12.48
N ARG A 3 -10.79 6.33 12.41
CA ARG A 3 -11.91 5.42 12.09
C ARG A 3 -11.70 4.63 10.79
N CYS A 4 -11.24 5.30 9.74
CA CYS A 4 -11.04 4.69 8.42
C CYS A 4 -9.82 3.78 8.38
N PHE A 5 -8.82 4.00 9.24
CA PHE A 5 -7.54 3.28 9.24
C PHE A 5 -7.29 2.41 10.49
N ALA A 6 -8.31 2.19 11.34
CA ALA A 6 -8.13 1.48 12.61
C ALA A 6 -7.72 0.01 12.45
N GLU A 7 -7.96 -0.58 11.29
CA GLU A 7 -7.49 -1.90 10.91
C GLU A 7 -6.64 -1.75 9.65
N PRO A 8 -5.33 -2.08 9.67
CA PRO A 8 -4.46 -1.97 8.51
C PRO A 8 -4.77 -3.12 7.55
N ASP A 9 -5.92 -3.05 6.89
CA ASP A 9 -6.36 -3.94 5.82
C ASP A 9 -6.83 -3.09 4.64
N PRO A 10 -6.18 -3.15 3.46
CA PRO A 10 -6.51 -2.26 2.35
C PRO A 10 -7.98 -2.34 1.93
N ALA A 11 -8.59 -3.53 1.95
CA ALA A 11 -9.99 -3.71 1.58
C ALA A 11 -10.93 -3.08 2.63
N ARG A 12 -10.64 -3.27 3.92
CA ARG A 12 -11.42 -2.62 5.00
C ARG A 12 -11.26 -1.11 5.01
N VAL A 13 -10.04 -0.60 4.81
CA VAL A 13 -9.76 0.84 4.71
C VAL A 13 -10.58 1.46 3.58
N ARG A 14 -10.55 0.86 2.38
CA ARG A 14 -11.34 1.31 1.23
C ARG A 14 -12.84 1.32 1.52
N ALA A 15 -13.36 0.24 2.09
CA ALA A 15 -14.78 0.15 2.46
C ALA A 15 -15.20 1.24 3.46
N ARG A 16 -14.36 1.53 4.46
CA ARG A 16 -14.63 2.56 5.46
C ARG A 16 -14.56 3.97 4.88
N LEU A 17 -13.57 4.26 4.03
CA LEU A 17 -13.48 5.54 3.32
C LEU A 17 -14.71 5.78 2.43
N ALA A 18 -15.17 4.77 1.69
CA ALA A 18 -16.38 4.88 0.87
C ALA A 18 -17.66 5.11 1.71
N ALA A 19 -17.66 4.65 2.95
CA ALA A 19 -18.74 4.85 3.92
C ALA A 19 -18.60 6.12 4.77
N GLU A 20 -17.51 6.89 4.63
CA GLU A 20 -17.29 8.11 5.41
C GLU A 20 -18.33 9.17 5.06
N ARG A 21 -18.80 9.92 6.08
CA ARG A 21 -19.86 10.93 5.94
C ARG A 21 -19.51 12.25 6.60
N GLU A 22 -18.63 12.24 7.59
CA GLU A 22 -18.24 13.47 8.30
C GLU A 22 -17.31 14.34 7.42
N ASP A 23 -16.48 13.71 6.59
CA ASP A 23 -15.59 14.39 5.65
C ASP A 23 -15.49 13.61 4.32
N PRO A 24 -16.51 13.74 3.45
CA PRO A 24 -16.60 12.96 2.22
C PRO A 24 -15.58 13.39 1.15
N GLU A 25 -15.14 14.65 1.13
CA GLU A 25 -14.15 15.16 0.19
C GLU A 25 -12.77 14.56 0.49
N TRP A 26 -12.32 14.63 1.75
CA TRP A 26 -11.10 13.96 2.19
C TRP A 26 -11.11 12.46 1.91
N ALA A 27 -12.24 11.80 2.15
CA ALA A 27 -12.35 10.36 1.94
C ALA A 27 -12.27 9.99 0.46
N HIS A 28 -12.88 10.79 -0.42
CA HIS A 28 -12.80 10.63 -1.87
C HIS A 28 -11.37 10.81 -2.37
N ASP A 29 -10.69 11.88 -1.96
CA ASP A 29 -9.30 12.14 -2.35
C ASP A 29 -8.36 11.05 -1.85
N THR A 30 -8.57 10.57 -0.63
CA THR A 30 -7.78 9.47 -0.05
C THR A 30 -7.99 8.17 -0.83
N LEU A 31 -9.22 7.87 -1.26
CA LEU A 31 -9.50 6.71 -2.12
C LEU A 31 -8.77 6.82 -3.46
N ALA A 32 -8.81 7.99 -4.11
CA ALA A 32 -8.11 8.23 -5.36
C ALA A 32 -6.59 8.01 -5.23
N LEU A 33 -5.99 8.42 -4.11
CA LEU A 33 -4.57 8.16 -3.82
C LEU A 33 -4.29 6.66 -3.65
N LEU A 34 -5.15 5.93 -2.94
CA LEU A 34 -5.02 4.48 -2.77
C LEU A 34 -5.26 3.72 -4.09
N ASP A 35 -6.09 4.23 -4.99
CA ASP A 35 -6.35 3.67 -6.32
C ASP A 35 -5.18 3.86 -7.29
N ALA A 36 -4.46 4.98 -7.15
CA ALA A 36 -3.28 5.24 -7.95
C ALA A 36 -2.05 4.43 -7.50
N ALA A 37 -2.01 3.98 -6.24
CA ALA A 37 -0.89 3.25 -5.66
C ALA A 37 -0.81 1.79 -6.14
N SER A 38 0.39 1.18 -6.03
CA SER A 38 0.57 -0.24 -6.31
C SER A 38 -0.22 -1.09 -5.30
N PRO A 39 -1.10 -2.02 -5.75
CA PRO A 39 -1.82 -2.91 -4.85
C PRO A 39 -0.90 -3.80 -4.00
N ALA A 40 0.21 -4.27 -4.58
CA ALA A 40 1.22 -5.05 -3.87
C ALA A 40 1.87 -4.25 -2.74
N SER A 41 2.25 -2.99 -3.01
CA SER A 41 2.82 -2.10 -1.99
C SER A 41 1.82 -1.82 -0.86
N LEU A 42 0.55 -1.56 -1.17
CA LEU A 42 -0.47 -1.33 -0.14
C LEU A 42 -0.64 -2.53 0.79
N ALA A 43 -0.69 -3.74 0.24
CA ALA A 43 -0.77 -4.96 1.03
C ALA A 43 0.49 -5.20 1.86
N ALA A 44 1.67 -4.93 1.29
CA ALA A 44 2.94 -5.08 2.00
C ALA A 44 3.04 -4.10 3.19
N THR A 45 2.64 -2.84 3.00
CA THR A 45 2.55 -1.86 4.09
C THR A 45 1.56 -2.32 5.17
N ALA A 46 0.39 -2.83 4.78
CA ALA A 46 -0.58 -3.37 5.74
C ALA A 46 0.00 -4.53 6.56
N ALA A 47 0.71 -5.47 5.93
CA ALA A 47 1.36 -6.58 6.61
C ALA A 47 2.46 -6.10 7.59
N LEU A 48 3.30 -5.15 7.17
CA LEU A 48 4.32 -4.54 8.03
C LEU A 48 3.70 -3.85 9.25
N LEU A 49 2.62 -3.09 9.06
CA LEU A 49 1.92 -2.41 10.16
C LEU A 49 1.32 -3.40 11.18
N ARG A 50 0.74 -4.51 10.70
CA ARG A 50 0.24 -5.58 11.58
C ARG A 50 1.36 -6.21 12.39
N ALA A 51 2.47 -6.59 11.73
CA ALA A 51 3.61 -7.21 12.40
C ALA A 51 4.29 -6.25 13.38
N GLY A 52 4.38 -4.96 13.03
CA GLY A 52 5.03 -3.93 13.82
C GLY A 52 4.37 -3.62 15.16
N ALA A 53 3.06 -3.88 15.29
CA ALA A 53 2.29 -3.55 16.50
C ALA A 53 2.83 -4.20 17.80
N GLY A 54 3.51 -5.35 17.70
CA GLY A 54 4.14 -6.05 18.82
C GLY A 54 5.66 -6.20 18.71
N SER A 55 6.31 -5.48 17.79
CA SER A 55 7.73 -5.64 17.48
C SER A 55 8.60 -4.57 18.11
N THR A 56 9.87 -4.89 18.33
CA THR A 56 10.93 -3.92 18.57
C THR A 56 11.28 -3.16 17.28
N LEU A 57 11.96 -2.01 17.42
CA LEU A 57 12.45 -1.24 16.27
C LEU A 57 13.40 -2.06 15.39
N GLU A 58 14.29 -2.85 15.99
CA GLU A 58 15.25 -3.70 15.27
C GLU A 58 14.54 -4.73 14.39
N GLU A 59 13.50 -5.39 14.93
CA GLU A 59 12.71 -6.37 14.17
C GLU A 59 11.91 -5.72 13.03
N CYS A 60 11.39 -4.50 13.24
CA CYS A 60 10.73 -3.74 12.17
C CYS A 60 11.71 -3.43 11.04
N LEU A 61 12.87 -2.86 11.36
CA LEU A 61 13.88 -2.50 10.36
C LEU A 61 14.42 -3.72 9.62
N ALA A 62 14.59 -4.86 10.30
CA ALA A 62 15.00 -6.11 9.66
C ALA A 62 13.98 -6.59 8.61
N ARG A 63 12.68 -6.54 8.92
CA ARG A 63 11.61 -6.89 7.95
C ARG A 63 11.52 -5.89 6.81
N GLU A 64 11.60 -4.60 7.10
CA GLU A 64 11.54 -3.54 6.09
C GLU A 64 12.72 -3.65 5.11
N LEU A 65 13.92 -3.94 5.60
CA LEU A 65 15.10 -4.13 4.76
C LEU A 65 14.95 -5.33 3.81
N ASP A 66 14.48 -6.47 4.32
CA ASP A 66 14.24 -7.66 3.51
C ASP A 66 13.16 -7.40 2.44
N LEU A 67 12.03 -6.81 2.83
CA LEU A 67 10.96 -6.43 1.90
C LEU A 67 11.46 -5.46 0.84
N ALA A 68 12.23 -4.43 1.22
CA ALA A 68 12.77 -3.45 0.29
C ALA A 68 13.69 -4.11 -0.75
N CYS A 69 14.58 -5.01 -0.31
CA CYS A 69 15.47 -5.77 -1.19
C CYS A 69 14.70 -6.64 -2.20
N ARG A 70 13.61 -7.28 -1.76
CA ARG A 70 12.75 -8.10 -2.64
C ARG A 70 11.95 -7.23 -3.60
N THR A 71 11.33 -6.16 -3.10
CA THR A 71 10.51 -5.22 -3.88
C THR A 71 11.31 -4.55 -4.98
N ALA A 72 12.55 -4.16 -4.72
CA ALA A 72 13.43 -3.52 -5.70
C ALA A 72 13.70 -4.37 -6.96
N ARG A 73 13.42 -5.69 -6.92
CA ARG A 73 13.59 -6.62 -8.04
C ARG A 73 12.29 -6.91 -8.80
N THR A 74 11.17 -6.32 -8.38
CA THR A 74 9.84 -6.55 -8.96
C THR A 74 9.56 -5.63 -10.14
N ALA A 75 8.71 -6.09 -11.06
CA ALA A 75 8.25 -5.26 -12.17
C ALA A 75 7.47 -4.03 -11.69
N ASP A 76 6.65 -4.16 -10.65
CA ASP A 76 5.88 -3.05 -10.09
C ASP A 76 6.76 -1.95 -9.50
N PHE A 77 7.91 -2.30 -8.89
CA PHE A 77 8.87 -1.29 -8.45
C PHE A 77 9.47 -0.51 -9.63
N HIS A 78 9.92 -1.23 -10.67
CA HIS A 78 10.46 -0.59 -11.87
C HIS A 78 9.41 0.29 -12.57
N GLU A 79 8.16 -0.16 -12.63
CA GLU A 79 7.05 0.60 -13.22
C GLU A 79 6.74 1.86 -12.41
N GLY A 80 6.73 1.77 -11.08
CA GLY A 80 6.54 2.93 -10.22
C GLY A 80 7.65 3.97 -10.43
N VAL A 81 8.90 3.52 -10.51
CA VAL A 81 10.05 4.40 -10.82
C VAL A 81 9.92 5.01 -12.22
N ARG A 82 9.52 4.21 -13.22
CA ARG A 82 9.31 4.69 -14.59
C ARG A 82 8.27 5.81 -14.63
N ALA A 83 7.08 5.55 -14.11
CA ALA A 83 5.95 6.48 -14.13
C ALA A 83 6.21 7.77 -13.34
N ALA A 84 6.94 7.69 -12.23
CA ALA A 84 7.20 8.83 -11.35
C ALA A 84 8.45 9.64 -11.72
N LEU A 85 9.54 8.98 -12.11
CA LEU A 85 10.87 9.61 -12.20
C LEU A 85 11.46 9.58 -13.62
N VAL A 86 11.27 8.51 -14.38
CA VAL A 86 11.84 8.37 -15.73
C VAL A 86 10.97 9.12 -16.73
N ASP A 87 9.79 8.59 -17.03
CA ASP A 87 8.86 9.12 -18.03
C ASP A 87 8.01 10.26 -17.46
N LYS A 88 7.80 10.27 -16.13
CA LYS A 88 7.06 11.30 -15.39
C LYS A 88 5.60 11.46 -15.86
N ASP A 89 5.02 10.41 -16.42
CA ASP A 89 3.64 10.42 -16.92
C ASP A 89 2.58 10.30 -15.81
N ARG A 90 2.99 9.87 -14.60
CA ARG A 90 2.11 9.55 -13.47
C ARG A 90 1.00 8.54 -13.82
N LYS A 91 1.28 7.62 -14.74
CA LYS A 91 0.34 6.58 -15.20
C LYS A 91 0.96 5.18 -15.10
N PRO A 92 1.15 4.67 -13.87
CA PRO A 92 1.71 3.34 -13.70
C PRO A 92 0.74 2.25 -14.15
N VAL A 93 1.26 1.20 -14.77
CA VAL A 93 0.52 -0.02 -15.14
C VAL A 93 0.96 -1.18 -14.25
N TRP A 94 0.27 -1.36 -13.12
CA TRP A 94 0.62 -2.38 -12.14
C TRP A 94 0.33 -3.80 -12.66
N SER A 95 1.29 -4.71 -12.47
CA SER A 95 1.20 -6.11 -12.89
C SER A 95 0.39 -6.99 -11.94
N THR A 96 0.31 -6.59 -10.67
CA THR A 96 -0.41 -7.33 -9.62
C THR A 96 -1.79 -6.71 -9.38
N PRO A 97 -2.91 -7.34 -9.80
CA PRO A 97 -4.24 -6.86 -9.46
C PRO A 97 -4.52 -7.02 -7.97
N VAL A 98 -5.37 -6.15 -7.42
CA VAL A 98 -5.65 -6.07 -5.97
C VAL A 98 -6.18 -7.39 -5.39
N GLU A 99 -6.89 -8.19 -6.19
CA GLU A 99 -7.46 -9.49 -5.80
C GLU A 99 -6.42 -10.61 -5.74
N SER A 100 -5.24 -10.42 -6.33
CA SER A 100 -4.20 -11.45 -6.43
C SER A 100 -3.14 -11.38 -5.33
N VAL A 101 -3.17 -10.34 -4.50
CA VAL A 101 -2.17 -10.15 -3.45
C VAL A 101 -2.45 -11.12 -2.30
N ARG A 102 -1.59 -12.13 -2.13
CA ARG A 102 -1.61 -13.07 -1.00
C ARG A 102 -0.57 -12.65 0.03
N GLU A 103 -0.90 -12.76 1.32
CA GLU A 103 0.06 -12.49 2.41
C GLU A 103 1.35 -13.32 2.29
N SER A 104 1.30 -14.51 1.69
CA SER A 104 2.45 -15.40 1.49
C SER A 104 3.41 -14.97 0.37
N THR A 105 3.07 -13.94 -0.40
CA THR A 105 3.90 -13.37 -1.48
C THR A 105 4.73 -12.18 -0.98
N ILE A 106 4.42 -11.67 0.22
CA ILE A 106 5.08 -10.54 0.90
C ILE A 106 6.12 -11.04 1.88
#